data_AF-C4L911-F1
#
_entry.id   AF-C4L911-F1
#
_cell.length_a   1.000
_cell.length_b   1.000
_cell.length_c   1.000
_cell.angle_alpha   90.00
_cell.angle_beta   90.00
_cell.angle_gamma   90.00
#
_symmetry.space_group_name_H-M   'P 1'
#
loop_
_entity.id
_entity.type
_entity.pdbx_description
1 polymer ?
#
loop_
_entity_poly.entity_id
_entity_poly.type
_entity_poly.pdbx_seq_one_letter_code
_entity_poly.pdbx_strand_id
1 'polypeptide(L)'
;MIRYPIIATLFILVSTIYSLFTGGSPHLGFWGHFWFFVFGSLFLSLGLMGGELFRRFVKPDILIANGAQDMFKQRLFWKVGPQLIGGVIGIIACSGFMQNVLGYYIG
;
A
#
# COMPACT_ATOMS: atom_id res chain seq x y z
N MET A 1 -14.91 -0.27 4.35
CA MET A 1 -13.83 0.62 3.84
C MET A 1 -12.88 1.05 4.93
N ILE A 2 -13.34 1.28 6.18
CA ILE A 2 -12.50 1.73 7.31
C ILE A 2 -11.32 0.81 7.69
N ARG A 3 -11.34 -0.46 7.30
CA ARG A 3 -10.27 -1.43 7.61
C ARG A 3 -8.97 -1.13 6.85
N TYR A 4 -9.06 -0.58 5.63
CA TYR A 4 -7.90 -0.29 4.80
C TYR A 4 -7.02 0.86 5.33
N PRO A 5 -7.57 2.01 5.77
CA PRO A 5 -6.76 3.04 6.41
C PRO A 5 -6.10 2.53 7.69
N ILE A 6 -6.80 1.74 8.51
CA ILE A 6 -6.21 1.18 9.74
C ILE A 6 -5.02 0.26 9.40
N ILE A 7 -5.17 -0.64 8.42
CA ILE A 7 -4.09 -1.53 7.97
C ILE A 7 -2.92 -0.72 7.39
N ALA A 8 -3.21 0.30 6.58
CA ALA A 8 -2.21 1.17 5.99
C ALA A 8 -1.41 1.94 7.06
N THR A 9 -2.10 2.56 8.02
CA THR A 9 -1.48 3.31 9.10
C THR A 9 -0.63 2.40 9.99
N LEU A 10 -1.11 1.20 10.36
CA LEU A 10 -0.32 0.25 11.14
C LEU A 10 0.91 -0.23 10.39
N PHE A 11 0.79 -0.53 9.09
CA PHE A 11 1.91 -0.94 8.26
C PHE A 11 2.98 0.16 8.18
N ILE A 12 2.58 1.38 7.87
CA ILE A 12 3.49 2.53 7.76
C ILE A 12 4.08 2.91 9.12
N LEU A 13 3.34 2.78 10.23
CA LEU A 13 3.87 2.96 11.57
C LEU A 13 5.03 2.00 11.83
N VAL A 14 4.83 0.71 11.57
CA VAL A 14 5.87 -0.32 11.75
C VAL A 14 7.07 -0.04 10.84
N SER A 15 6.83 0.30 9.56
CA SER A 15 7.91 0.66 8.63
C SER A 15 8.70 1.90 9.09
N THR A 16 8.02 2.90 9.64
CA THR A 16 8.65 4.14 10.13
C THR A 16 9.50 3.85 11.36
N ILE A 17 8.97 3.08 12.32
CA ILE A 17 9.70 2.63 13.51
C ILE A 17 10.93 1.82 13.09
N TYR A 18 10.76 0.85 12.20
CA TYR A 18 11.85 0.02 11.70
C TYR A 18 12.96 0.87 11.05
N SER A 19 12.59 1.85 10.22
CA SER A 19 13.53 2.77 9.58
C SER A 19 14.30 3.62 10.60
N LEU A 20 13.62 4.10 11.64
CA LEU A 20 14.22 4.83 12.77
C LEU A 20 15.26 3.99 13.52
N PHE A 21 14.95 2.74 13.83
CA PHE A 21 15.83 1.86 14.61
C PHE A 21 17.00 1.28 13.81
N THR A 22 16.81 1.07 12.50
CA THR A 22 17.86 0.52 11.63
C THR A 22 18.79 1.59 11.05
N GLY A 23 18.42 2.87 11.17
CA GLY A 23 19.22 3.97 10.62
C GLY A 23 19.40 3.88 9.11
N GLY A 24 18.53 3.15 8.39
CA GLY A 24 18.64 2.93 6.94
C GLY A 24 18.41 4.19 6.09
N SER A 25 18.00 5.29 6.71
CA SER A 25 17.74 6.56 6.01
C SER A 25 18.06 7.77 6.90
N PRO A 26 19.33 7.98 7.26
CA PRO A 26 19.73 9.04 8.19
C PRO A 26 19.50 10.44 7.61
N HIS A 27 19.40 10.56 6.29
CA HIS A 27 19.11 11.79 5.56
C HIS A 27 17.65 12.26 5.67
N LEU A 28 16.72 11.42 6.13
CA LEU A 28 15.33 11.83 6.39
C LEU A 28 15.23 12.74 7.62
N GLY A 29 16.04 12.49 8.65
CA GLY A 29 15.89 13.11 9.96
C GLY A 29 14.51 12.87 10.59
N PHE A 30 14.25 13.47 11.76
CA PHE A 30 12.97 13.30 12.46
C PHE A 30 11.76 13.75 11.62
N TRP A 31 11.88 14.92 10.96
CA TRP A 31 10.81 15.48 10.14
C TRP A 31 10.51 14.66 8.89
N GLY A 32 11.52 14.08 8.24
CA GLY A 32 11.29 13.18 7.09
C GLY A 32 10.53 11.92 7.49
N HIS A 33 10.85 11.32 8.64
CA HIS A 33 10.09 10.18 9.17
C HIS A 33 8.66 10.55 9.57
N PHE A 34 8.45 11.74 10.16
CA PHE A 34 7.11 12.23 10.46
C PHE A 34 6.26 12.42 9.20
N TRP A 35 6.82 13.07 8.17
CA TRP A 35 6.11 13.26 6.90
C TRP A 35 5.87 11.95 6.16
N PHE A 36 6.84 11.03 6.19
CA PHE A 36 6.66 9.68 5.65
C PHE A 36 5.52 8.94 6.36
N PHE A 37 5.38 9.07 7.67
CA PHE A 37 4.27 8.47 8.39
C PHE A 37 2.90 9.06 7.96
N VAL A 38 2.81 10.39 7.91
CA VAL A 38 1.57 11.09 7.53
C VAL A 38 1.19 10.79 6.08
N PHE A 39 2.09 11.04 5.13
CA PHE A 39 1.78 10.86 3.72
C PHE A 39 1.79 9.39 3.32
N GLY A 40 2.68 8.57 3.88
CA GLY A 40 2.69 7.13 3.63
C GLY A 40 1.38 6.48 4.03
N SER A 41 0.83 6.82 5.19
CA SER A 41 -0.47 6.29 5.62
C SER A 41 -1.62 6.76 4.71
N LEU A 42 -1.61 8.03 4.28
CA LEU A 42 -2.60 8.58 3.36
C LEU A 42 -2.55 7.91 1.97
N PHE A 43 -1.39 7.90 1.32
CA PHE A 43 -1.21 7.37 -0.03
C PHE A 43 -1.40 5.85 -0.08
N LEU A 44 -0.90 5.11 0.92
CA LEU A 44 -1.13 3.66 1.00
C LEU A 44 -2.62 3.36 1.24
N SER A 45 -3.29 4.13 2.09
CA SER A 45 -4.74 3.98 2.31
C SER A 45 -5.52 4.24 1.01
N LEU A 46 -5.22 5.33 0.30
CA LEU A 46 -5.83 5.65 -0.98
C LEU A 46 -5.57 4.55 -2.02
N GLY A 47 -4.34 4.02 -2.08
CA GLY A 47 -3.97 2.92 -2.96
C GLY A 47 -4.77 1.65 -2.68
N LEU A 48 -4.84 1.22 -1.42
CA LEU A 48 -5.62 0.04 -1.01
C LEU A 48 -7.12 0.21 -1.27
N MET A 49 -7.66 1.40 -1.00
CA MET A 49 -9.06 1.74 -1.27
C MET A 49 -9.35 1.75 -2.77
N GLY A 50 -8.44 2.31 -3.58
CA GLY A 50 -8.52 2.31 -5.04
C GLY A 50 -8.50 0.89 -5.62
N GLY A 51 -7.62 0.03 -5.10
CA GLY A 51 -7.57 -1.39 -5.48
C GLY A 51 -8.86 -2.14 -5.13
N GLU A 52 -9.48 -1.83 -3.98
CA GLU A 52 -10.79 -2.39 -3.62
C GLU A 52 -11.92 -1.88 -4.52
N LEU A 53 -11.90 -0.60 -4.90
CA LEU A 53 -12.86 -0.03 -5.83
C LEU A 53 -12.74 -0.70 -7.21
N PHE A 54 -11.51 -0.82 -7.73
CA PHE A 54 -11.23 -1.52 -8.97
C PHE A 54 -11.69 -2.98 -8.92
N ARG A 55 -11.44 -3.68 -7.81
CA ARG A 55 -11.92 -5.05 -7.61
C ARG A 55 -13.43 -5.14 -7.68
N ARG A 56 -14.16 -4.22 -7.05
CA ARG A 56 -15.63 -4.21 -7.13
C ARG A 56 -16.15 -3.94 -8.53
N PHE A 57 -15.39 -3.17 -9.31
CA PHE A 57 -15.75 -2.83 -10.68
C PHE A 57 -15.48 -3.98 -11.66
N VAL A 58 -14.35 -4.69 -11.51
CA VAL A 58 -13.88 -5.68 -12.51
C VAL A 58 -14.16 -7.12 -12.10
N LYS A 59 -14.37 -7.40 -10.80
CA LYS A 59 -14.53 -8.78 -10.35
C LYS A 59 -15.74 -9.42 -11.04
N PRO A 60 -15.55 -10.54 -11.76
CA PRO A 60 -16.65 -11.24 -12.41
C PRO A 60 -17.56 -11.94 -11.39
N ASP A 61 -18.86 -11.98 -11.68
CA ASP A 61 -19.85 -12.66 -10.85
C ASP A 61 -19.71 -14.18 -10.88
N ILE A 62 -19.25 -14.73 -12.01
CA ILE A 62 -19.04 -16.17 -12.21
C ILE A 62 -17.55 -16.43 -12.44
N LEU A 63 -16.97 -17.29 -11.62
CA LEU A 63 -15.59 -17.78 -11.78
C LEU A 63 -15.64 -19.19 -12.38
N ILE A 64 -15.25 -19.31 -13.65
CA ILE A 64 -15.12 -20.60 -14.34
C ILE A 64 -13.69 -21.09 -14.17
N ALA A 65 -13.54 -22.31 -13.66
CA ALA A 65 -12.25 -22.95 -13.45
C ALA A 65 -12.30 -24.42 -13.85
N ASN A 66 -11.24 -24.92 -14.46
CA ASN A 66 -11.14 -26.30 -14.97
C ASN A 66 -10.75 -27.32 -13.88
N GLY A 67 -10.57 -26.87 -12.63
CA GLY A 67 -10.20 -27.71 -11.50
C GLY A 67 -10.10 -26.94 -10.18
N ALA A 68 -9.93 -27.67 -9.07
CA ALA A 68 -9.89 -27.09 -7.72
C ALA A 68 -8.74 -26.10 -7.51
N GLN A 69 -7.56 -26.37 -8.10
CA GLN A 69 -6.39 -25.51 -7.99
C GLN A 69 -6.60 -24.15 -8.69
N ASP A 70 -7.20 -24.15 -9.88
CA ASP A 70 -7.46 -22.92 -10.63
C ASP A 70 -8.54 -22.07 -9.96
N MET A 71 -9.57 -22.71 -9.41
CA MET A 71 -10.59 -22.03 -8.61
C MET A 71 -9.98 -21.40 -7.35
N PHE A 72 -9.04 -22.07 -6.69
CA PHE A 72 -8.34 -21.53 -5.53
C PHE A 72 -7.49 -20.30 -5.90
N LYS A 73 -6.69 -20.38 -6.98
CA LYS A 73 -5.86 -19.26 -7.47
C LYS A 73 -6.71 -18.04 -7.81
N GLN A 74 -7.79 -18.23 -8.57
CA GLN A 74 -8.69 -17.15 -8.96
C GLN A 74 -9.35 -16.50 -7.72
N ARG A 75 -9.81 -17.30 -6.76
CA ARG A 75 -10.38 -16.78 -5.51
C ARG A 75 -9.36 -16.00 -4.70
N LEU A 76 -8.12 -16.46 -4.62
CA LEU A 76 -7.04 -15.78 -3.91
C LEU A 76 -6.69 -14.44 -4.58
N PHE A 77 -6.54 -14.45 -5.91
CA PHE A 77 -6.28 -13.25 -6.71
C PHE A 77 -7.37 -12.19 -6.50
N TRP A 78 -8.64 -12.55 -6.64
CA TRP A 78 -9.76 -11.63 -6.44
C TRP A 78 -10.06 -11.30 -4.98
N LYS A 79 -9.30 -11.85 -4.03
CA LYS A 79 -9.41 -11.48 -2.61
C LYS A 79 -8.33 -10.49 -2.20
N VAL A 80 -7.13 -10.61 -2.78
CA VAL A 80 -5.93 -9.91 -2.31
C VAL A 80 -5.21 -9.10 -3.41
N GLY A 81 -5.26 -9.55 -4.66
CA GLY A 81 -4.45 -9.03 -5.77
C GLY A 81 -4.65 -7.54 -6.06
N PRO A 82 -5.86 -7.10 -6.43
CA PRO A 82 -6.11 -5.70 -6.75
C PRO A 82 -5.75 -4.73 -5.63
N GLN A 83 -6.02 -5.10 -4.37
CA GLN A 83 -5.66 -4.25 -3.23
C GLN A 83 -4.15 -4.15 -3.07
N LEU A 84 -3.40 -5.26 -3.17
CA LEU A 84 -1.94 -5.21 -3.11
C LEU A 84 -1.34 -4.34 -4.21
N ILE A 85 -1.81 -4.48 -5.46
CA ILE A 85 -1.35 -3.66 -6.58
C ILE A 85 -1.64 -2.19 -6.31
N GLY A 86 -2.85 -1.85 -5.86
CA GLY A 86 -3.21 -0.49 -5.48
C GLY A 86 -2.34 0.05 -4.35
N GLY A 87 -2.03 -0.78 -3.34
CA GLY A 87 -1.12 -0.42 -2.25
C GLY A 87 0.31 -0.13 -2.72
N VAL A 88 0.86 -0.95 -3.63
CA VAL A 88 2.19 -0.72 -4.24
C VAL A 88 2.20 0.60 -5.01
N ILE A 89 1.19 0.87 -5.82
CA ILE A 89 1.06 2.15 -6.53
C ILE A 89 0.98 3.32 -5.54
N GLY A 90 0.25 3.15 -4.43
CA GLY A 90 0.18 4.13 -3.35
C GLY A 90 1.56 4.42 -2.73
N ILE A 91 2.38 3.39 -2.50
CA ILE A 91 3.75 3.57 -1.98
C ILE A 91 4.63 4.29 -3.00
N ILE A 92 4.56 3.92 -4.28
CA ILE A 92 5.32 4.59 -5.36
C ILE A 92 4.93 6.07 -5.43
N ALA A 93 3.63 6.37 -5.36
CA ALA A 93 3.13 7.74 -5.33
C ALA A 93 3.62 8.50 -4.09
N CYS A 94 3.65 7.86 -2.91
CA CYS A 94 4.20 8.45 -1.70
C CYS A 94 5.69 8.76 -1.86
N SER A 95 6.49 7.82 -2.36
CA SER A 95 7.93 8.04 -2.58
C SER A 95 8.17 9.19 -3.55
N GLY A 96 7.41 9.24 -4.65
CA GLY A 96 7.46 10.35 -5.60
C GLY A 96 7.06 11.69 -4.97
N PHE A 97 6.02 11.73 -4.14
CA PHE A 97 5.60 12.94 -3.43
C PHE A 97 6.66 13.41 -2.43
N MET A 98 7.21 12.49 -1.65
CA MET A 98 8.25 12.79 -0.67
C MET A 98 9.51 13.37 -1.33
N GLN A 99 9.93 12.81 -2.46
CA GLN A 99 11.11 13.26 -3.18
C GLN A 99 10.89 14.59 -3.91
N ASN A 100 9.79 14.71 -4.68
CA ASN A 100 9.60 15.85 -5.58
C ASN A 100 8.92 17.06 -4.93
N VAL A 101 8.13 16.86 -3.87
CA VAL A 101 7.39 17.95 -3.19
C VAL A 101 8.06 18.35 -1.89
N LEU A 102 8.48 17.37 -1.09
CA LEU A 102 9.06 17.63 0.23
C LEU A 102 10.60 17.60 0.25
N GLY A 103 11.23 17.20 -0.86
CA GLY A 103 12.70 17.18 -0.99
C GLY A 103 13.38 16.06 -0.20
N TYR A 104 12.64 15.08 0.32
CA TYR A 104 13.18 13.96 1.06
C TYR A 104 13.42 12.77 0.12
N TYR A 105 14.68 12.39 -0.04
CA TYR A 105 15.03 11.16 -0.78
C TYR A 105 14.60 9.94 0.05
N ILE A 106 13.89 9.00 -0.55
CA ILE A 106 13.57 7.71 0.07
C ILE A 106 14.19 6.67 -0.85
N GLY A 107 15.40 6.25 -0.50
CA GLY A 107 16.19 5.26 -1.24
C GLY A 107 15.85 3.84 -0.81
#